data_AF-A0A3G3IMF1-F1
#
_entry.id   AF-A0A3G3IMF1-F1
#
_cell.length_a   1.000
_cell.length_b   1.000
_cell.length_c   1.000
_cell.angle_alpha   90.00
_cell.angle_beta   90.00
_cell.angle_gamma   90.00
#
_symmetry.space_group_name_H-M   'P 1'
#
loop_
_entity.id
_entity.type
_entity.pdbx_description
1 polymer ?
#
loop_
_entity_poly.entity_id
_entity_poly.type
_entity_poly.pdbx_seq_one_letter_code
_entity_poly.pdbx_strand_id
1 'polypeptide(L)'
;MPISAIKALKERLNKFLIDSGMSKNSLAKTLEISQSQVSNLSNFGAKRWTKNTKKVNDFIEEYYQDNIKIPSKIEQKIKRILTNNPQNKTHILSALEIINSLTKDIKDD
;
A
#
# COMPACT_ATOMS: atom_id res chain seq x y z
N MET A 1 -10.95 -1.25 -19.59
CA MET A 1 -10.15 -0.66 -18.50
C MET A 1 -9.25 0.44 -19.06
N PRO A 2 -9.12 1.60 -18.39
CA PRO A 2 -8.38 2.73 -18.94
C PRO A 2 -6.86 2.48 -18.91
N ILE A 3 -6.16 3.01 -19.91
CA ILE A 3 -4.69 2.96 -20.09
C ILE A 3 -3.93 3.47 -18.85
N SER A 4 -4.57 4.30 -18.02
CA SER A 4 -4.04 4.83 -16.76
C SER A 4 -3.71 3.74 -15.72
N ALA A 5 -4.51 2.68 -15.61
CA ALA A 5 -4.30 1.60 -14.64
C ALA A 5 -3.03 0.77 -14.94
N ILE A 6 -2.74 0.58 -16.23
CA ILE A 6 -1.56 -0.16 -16.71
C ILE A 6 -0.27 0.61 -16.38
N LYS A 7 -0.28 1.93 -16.58
CA LYS A 7 0.88 2.79 -16.31
C LYS A 7 1.15 2.92 -14.80
N ALA A 8 0.10 2.98 -13.99
CA ALA A 8 0.20 3.08 -12.54
C ALA A 8 0.73 1.81 -11.86
N LEU A 9 0.54 0.62 -12.46
CA LEU A 9 0.93 -0.64 -11.81
C LEU A 9 2.44 -0.74 -11.52
N LYS A 10 3.29 -0.23 -12.42
CA LYS A 10 4.75 -0.22 -12.21
C LYS A 10 5.11 0.56 -10.94
N GLU A 11 4.55 1.75 -10.80
CA GLU A 11 4.80 2.64 -9.66
C GLU A 11 4.28 2.02 -8.38
N ARG A 12 3.05 1.47 -8.42
CA ARG A 12 2.45 0.75 -7.29
C ARG A 12 3.27 -0.46 -6.86
N LEU A 13 3.73 -1.27 -7.81
CA LEU A 13 4.56 -2.45 -7.52
C LEU A 13 5.91 -2.05 -6.91
N ASN A 14 6.61 -1.06 -7.47
CA ASN A 14 7.88 -0.63 -6.91
C ASN A 14 7.72 -0.03 -5.51
N LYS A 15 6.65 0.76 -5.31
CA LYS A 15 6.33 1.29 -3.98
C LYS A 15 6.02 0.18 -2.98
N PHE A 16 5.23 -0.81 -3.38
CA PHE A 16 4.92 -1.98 -2.56
C PHE A 16 6.20 -2.74 -2.15
N LEU A 17 7.12 -3.01 -3.09
CA LEU A 17 8.36 -3.73 -2.79
C LEU A 17 9.23 -2.98 -1.76
N ILE A 18 9.26 -1.65 -1.84
CA ILE A 18 9.95 -0.79 -0.87
C ILE A 18 9.24 -0.83 0.48
N ASP A 19 7.91 -0.63 0.49
CA ASP A 19 7.13 -0.49 1.72
C ASP A 19 7.04 -1.80 2.51
N SER A 20 6.90 -2.93 1.81
CA SER A 20 6.82 -4.27 2.41
C SER A 20 8.17 -4.90 2.72
N GLY A 21 9.26 -4.38 2.15
CA GLY A 21 10.59 -5.03 2.20
C GLY A 21 10.66 -6.36 1.42
N MET A 22 9.61 -6.71 0.67
CA MET A 22 9.53 -7.97 -0.05
C MET A 22 10.47 -7.97 -1.27
N SER A 23 11.26 -9.04 -1.43
CA SER A 23 12.05 -9.22 -2.65
C SER A 23 11.18 -9.63 -3.83
N LYS A 24 11.59 -9.29 -5.07
CA LYS A 24 10.89 -9.73 -6.30
C LYS A 24 10.72 -11.25 -6.38
N ASN A 25 11.69 -11.99 -5.85
CA ASN A 25 11.63 -13.46 -5.80
C ASN A 25 10.62 -13.97 -4.77
N SER A 26 10.56 -13.32 -3.59
CA SER A 26 9.56 -13.65 -2.58
C SER A 26 8.14 -13.41 -3.11
N LEU A 27 7.91 -12.25 -3.73
CA LEU A 27 6.61 -11.93 -4.34
C LEU A 27 6.22 -12.93 -5.42
N ALA A 28 7.18 -13.32 -6.26
CA ALA A 28 6.95 -14.31 -7.32
C ALA A 28 6.52 -15.67 -6.76
N LYS A 29 7.16 -16.14 -5.68
CA LYS A 29 6.77 -17.37 -4.98
C LYS A 29 5.38 -17.26 -4.37
N THR A 30 5.09 -16.16 -3.66
CA THR A 30 3.78 -15.92 -3.03
C THR A 30 2.64 -15.93 -4.04
N LEU A 31 2.84 -15.36 -5.24
CA LEU A 31 1.81 -15.26 -6.26
C LEU A 31 1.78 -16.44 -7.24
N GLU A 32 2.70 -17.38 -7.09
CA GLU A 32 2.93 -18.51 -8.00
C GLU A 32 3.11 -18.04 -9.46
N ILE A 33 3.98 -17.04 -9.66
CA ILE A 33 4.34 -16.52 -10.98
C ILE A 33 5.87 -16.53 -11.14
N SER A 34 6.37 -16.35 -12.37
CA SER A 34 7.83 -16.36 -12.56
C SER A 34 8.46 -15.08 -12.00
N GLN A 35 9.66 -15.21 -11.42
CA GLN A 35 10.43 -14.05 -10.98
C GLN A 35 10.72 -13.08 -12.14
N SER A 36 10.94 -13.61 -13.35
CA SER A 36 11.12 -12.81 -14.56
C SER A 36 9.90 -11.95 -14.89
N GLN A 37 8.68 -12.44 -14.64
CA GLN A 37 7.46 -11.66 -14.82
C GLN A 37 7.38 -10.49 -13.84
N VAL A 38 7.69 -10.71 -12.55
CA VAL A 38 7.75 -9.64 -11.54
C VAL A 38 8.85 -8.61 -11.90
N SER A 39 10.00 -9.09 -12.37
CA SER A 39 11.10 -8.22 -12.82
C SER A 39 10.67 -7.36 -14.01
N ASN A 40 9.99 -7.94 -15.00
CA ASN A 40 9.50 -7.20 -16.16
C ASN A 40 8.45 -6.15 -15.77
N LEU A 41 7.50 -6.50 -14.89
CA LEU A 41 6.48 -5.55 -14.41
C LEU A 41 7.09 -4.38 -13.63
N SER A 42 8.09 -4.64 -12.79
CA SER A 42 8.75 -3.59 -11.98
C SER A 42 9.67 -2.68 -12.80
N ASN A 43 10.36 -3.21 -13.81
CA ASN A 43 11.31 -2.44 -14.62
C ASN A 43 10.62 -1.72 -15.78
N PHE A 44 9.75 -2.42 -16.52
CA PHE A 44 9.19 -1.93 -17.79
C PHE A 44 7.68 -1.67 -17.72
N GLY A 45 7.01 -2.15 -16.68
CA GLY A 45 5.55 -2.08 -16.58
C GLY A 45 4.85 -3.17 -17.38
N ALA A 46 3.52 -3.19 -17.27
CA ALA A 46 2.69 -4.12 -18.03
C ALA A 46 2.45 -3.60 -19.45
N LYS A 47 2.69 -4.42 -20.48
CA LYS A 47 2.30 -4.09 -21.86
C LYS A 47 0.80 -4.32 -22.11
N ARG A 48 0.21 -5.28 -21.39
CA ARG A 48 -1.20 -5.66 -21.43
C ARG A 48 -1.66 -6.07 -20.03
N TRP A 49 -2.94 -5.90 -19.73
CA TRP A 49 -3.52 -6.40 -18.48
C TRP A 49 -3.79 -7.89 -18.59
N THR A 50 -2.98 -8.70 -17.90
CA THR A 50 -3.09 -10.17 -17.89
C THR A 50 -3.58 -10.68 -16.55
N LYS A 51 -3.85 -12.00 -16.44
CA LYS A 51 -4.17 -12.66 -15.17
C LYS A 51 -3.08 -12.40 -14.11
N ASN A 52 -1.80 -12.45 -14.49
CA ASN A 52 -0.69 -12.23 -13.57
C ASN A 52 -0.56 -10.75 -13.18
N THR A 53 -0.85 -9.84 -14.12
CA THR A 53 -0.93 -8.41 -13.85
C THR A 53 -2.01 -8.12 -12.81
N LYS A 54 -3.18 -8.73 -12.96
CA LYS A 54 -4.29 -8.62 -12.02
C LYS A 54 -3.90 -9.19 -10.64
N LYS A 55 -3.36 -10.42 -10.59
CA LYS A 55 -2.87 -11.03 -9.34
C LYS A 55 -1.94 -10.10 -8.55
N VAL A 56 -0.96 -9.50 -9.23
CA VAL A 56 -0.02 -8.57 -8.59
C VAL A 56 -0.75 -7.32 -8.08
N ASN A 57 -1.67 -6.75 -8.87
CA ASN A 57 -2.41 -5.57 -8.48
C ASN A 57 -3.30 -5.83 -7.25
N ASP A 58 -4.07 -6.92 -7.27
CA ASP A 58 -5.00 -7.29 -6.21
C ASP A 58 -4.22 -7.55 -4.90
N PHE A 59 -3.07 -8.22 -4.97
CA PHE A 59 -2.20 -8.44 -3.81
C PHE A 59 -1.64 -7.13 -3.22
N ILE A 60 -1.28 -6.17 -4.07
CA ILE A 60 -0.85 -4.84 -3.61
C ILE A 60 -2.01 -4.10 -2.94
N GLU A 61 -3.24 -4.23 -3.46
CA GLU A 61 -4.44 -3.63 -2.86
C GLU A 61 -4.72 -4.20 -1.48
N GLU A 62 -4.71 -5.52 -1.35
CA GLU A 62 -4.85 -6.22 -0.07
C GLU A 62 -3.79 -5.77 0.94
N TYR A 63 -2.52 -5.73 0.53
CA TYR A 63 -1.44 -5.26 1.41
C TYR A 63 -1.71 -3.86 1.98
N TYR A 64 -2.11 -2.90 1.13
CA TYR A 64 -2.36 -1.53 1.58
C TYR A 64 -3.72 -1.34 2.26
N GLN A 65 -4.67 -2.23 2.05
CA GLN A 65 -5.91 -2.25 2.84
C GLN A 65 -5.61 -2.52 4.31
N ASP A 66 -4.62 -3.34 4.61
CA ASP A 66 -4.27 -3.71 5.99
C ASP A 66 -3.07 -2.95 6.54
N ASN A 67 -2.28 -2.32 5.65
CA ASN A 67 -1.06 -1.57 6.00
C ASN A 67 -1.12 -0.13 5.45
N ILE A 68 -2.20 0.60 5.77
CA ILE A 68 -2.35 2.00 5.35
C ILE A 68 -1.20 2.82 5.93
N LYS A 69 -0.25 3.20 5.09
CA LYS A 69 0.76 4.20 5.45
C LYS A 69 0.10 5.57 5.52
N ILE A 70 0.11 6.16 6.71
CA ILE A 70 -0.29 7.55 6.91
C ILE A 70 0.59 8.43 6.00
N PRO A 71 0.00 9.28 5.13
CA PRO A 71 0.77 10.20 4.30
C PRO A 71 1.73 11.04 5.14
N SER A 72 2.99 11.16 4.70
CA SER A 72 4.05 11.83 5.47
C SER A 72 3.69 13.26 5.90
N LYS A 73 2.93 14.00 5.09
CA LYS A 73 2.41 15.33 5.45
C LYS A 73 1.46 15.29 6.65
N ILE A 74 0.60 14.27 6.71
CA ILE A 74 -0.32 14.07 7.85
C ILE A 74 0.49 13.68 9.07
N GLU A 75 1.41 12.73 8.92
CA GLU A 75 2.31 12.30 10.00
C GLU A 75 3.12 13.47 10.59
N GLN A 76 3.71 14.32 9.73
CA GLN A 76 4.46 15.50 10.16
C GLN A 76 3.58 16.54 10.86
N LYS A 77 2.36 16.75 10.37
CA LYS A 77 1.40 17.65 11.03
C LYS A 77 1.00 17.13 12.40
N ILE A 78 0.69 15.83 12.51
CA ILE A 78 0.36 15.19 13.79
C ILE A 78 1.55 15.30 14.75
N LYS A 79 2.76 14.97 14.29
CA LYS A 79 3.99 15.13 15.09
C LYS A 79 4.15 16.57 15.60
N ARG A 80 4.00 17.59 14.74
CA ARG A 80 4.07 19.00 15.16
C ARG A 80 3.01 19.37 16.20
N ILE A 81 1.76 18.93 16.02
CA ILE A 81 0.67 19.21 16.97
C ILE A 81 1.00 18.57 18.33
N LEU A 82 1.46 17.32 18.32
CA LEU A 82 1.85 16.58 19.53
C LEU A 82 3.05 17.20 20.25
N THR A 83 4.06 17.67 19.51
CA THR A 83 5.23 18.36 20.08
C THR A 83 4.84 19.68 20.73
N ASN A 84 3.94 20.45 20.11
CA ASN A 84 3.55 21.77 20.61
C ASN A 84 2.48 21.71 21.71
N ASN A 85 1.72 20.61 21.81
CA ASN A 85 0.64 20.44 22.78
C ASN A 85 0.70 19.05 23.43
N PRO A 86 1.73 18.75 24.24
CA PRO A 86 1.94 17.42 24.81
C PRO A 86 0.78 16.97 25.71
N GLN A 87 0.08 17.91 26.36
CA GLN A 87 -1.16 17.65 27.13
C GLN A 87 -2.27 16.99 26.29
N ASN A 88 -2.31 17.27 24.98
CA ASN A 88 -3.35 16.76 24.08
C ASN A 88 -2.99 15.44 23.42
N LYS A 89 -1.83 14.86 23.76
CA LYS A 89 -1.35 13.60 23.17
C LYS A 89 -2.36 12.47 23.33
N THR A 90 -2.94 12.33 24.51
CA THR A 90 -3.91 11.27 24.81
C THR A 90 -5.17 11.42 23.96
N HIS A 91 -5.74 12.63 23.86
CA HIS A 91 -6.93 12.89 23.05
C HIS A 91 -6.70 12.64 21.56
N ILE A 92 -5.52 13.01 21.04
CA ILE A 92 -5.17 12.78 19.63
C ILE A 92 -4.98 11.29 19.34
N LEU A 93 -4.35 10.55 20.26
CA LEU A 93 -4.20 9.10 20.13
C LEU A 93 -5.57 8.41 20.16
N SER A 94 -6.45 8.77 21.10
CA SER A 94 -7.81 8.22 21.15
C SER A 94 -8.62 8.54 19.89
N ALA A 95 -8.48 9.74 19.33
CA ALA A 95 -9.14 10.08 18.06
C ALA A 95 -8.62 9.23 16.88
N LEU A 96 -7.30 8.97 16.82
CA LEU A 96 -6.71 8.11 15.81
C LEU A 96 -7.16 6.64 15.97
N GLU A 97 -7.27 6.15 17.20
CA GLU A 97 -7.78 4.80 17.49
C GLU A 97 -9.25 4.66 17.08
N ILE A 98 -10.10 5.64 17.40
CA ILE A 98 -11.51 5.66 16.98
C ILE A 98 -11.63 5.66 15.46
N ILE A 99 -10.88 6.52 14.76
CA ILE A 99 -10.86 6.54 13.28
C ILE A 99 -10.44 5.16 12.74
N ASN A 100 -9.39 4.56 13.30
CA ASN A 100 -8.91 3.25 12.85
C ASN A 100 -9.93 2.13 13.10
N SER A 101 -10.68 2.20 14.21
CA SER A 101 -11.79 1.27 14.51
C SER A 101 -12.93 1.40 13.49
N LEU A 102 -13.38 2.62 13.22
CA LEU A 102 -14.46 2.88 12.25
C LEU A 102 -14.11 2.42 10.83
N THR A 103 -12.84 2.46 10.46
CA THR A 103 -12.39 1.97 9.15
C THR A 103 -12.39 0.43 9.05
N LYS A 104 -12.35 -0.28 10.18
CA LYS A 104 -12.44 -1.75 10.21
C LYS A 104 -13.89 -2.22 10.15
N ASP A 105 -14.80 -1.54 10.85
CA ASP A 105 -16.22 -1.90 10.86
C ASP A 105 -16.88 -1.77 9.48
N ILE A 106 -16.38 -0.88 8.60
CA ILE A 106 -16.85 -0.75 7.21
C ILE A 106 -16.43 -1.94 6.32
N LYS A 107 -15.48 -2.79 6.74
CA LYS A 107 -15.01 -3.95 5.97
C LYS A 107 -15.75 -5.26 6.26
N ASP A 108 -16.54 -5.31 7.33
CA ASP A 108 -17.22 -6.54 7.79
C ASP A 108 -18.72 -6.61 7.38
N ASP A 109 -19.20 -5.65 6.59
CA ASP A 109 -20.52 -5.62 5.92
C ASP A 109 -20.40 -5.77 4.39
#